data_AF-A0A3S5BII9-F1
#
_entry.id   AF-A0A3S5BII9-F1
#
_cell.length_a   1.000
_cell.length_b   1.000
_cell.length_c   1.000
_cell.angle_alpha   90.00
_cell.angle_beta   90.00
_cell.angle_gamma   90.00
#
_symmetry.space_group_name_H-M   'P 1'
#
loop_
_entity.id
_entity.type
_entity.pdbx_description
1 polymer ?
#
loop_
_entity_poly.entity_id
_entity_poly.type
_entity_poly.pdbx_seq_one_letter_code
_entity_poly.pdbx_strand_id
1 'polypeptide(L)'
;MTESRDSVAYAFERMRQEALRRGTVPRLIRPRRSVRRLRASTSKGQPTGLDGRAILRPDRNLEGISALVEQEITARGWRTKLAGGWIHSHWSLLVGDRIAGHTKVEKFADKKLYISCDSTAWASNLRTMQRNILSTIEEKVGPNIVTELRISGPKPPSWRYGPLHVKGRGPRDTYG
;
A
#
# COMPACT_ATOMS: atom_id res chain seq x y z
N MET A 1 73.34 32.44 28.32
CA MET A 1 72.27 32.76 29.28
C MET A 1 71.73 34.14 28.95
N THR A 2 70.69 34.18 28.12
CA THR A 2 70.02 35.41 27.68
C THR A 2 68.68 35.47 28.41
N GLU A 3 68.55 36.35 29.39
CA GLU A 3 67.28 36.63 30.06
C GLU A 3 66.30 37.21 29.05
N SER A 4 65.25 36.44 28.75
CA SER A 4 64.09 36.85 27.98
C SER A 4 63.37 37.98 28.71
N ARG A 5 63.71 39.24 28.37
CA ARG A 5 63.00 40.44 28.84
C ARG A 5 61.49 40.27 28.64
N ASP A 6 60.75 40.34 29.74
CA ASP A 6 59.28 40.25 29.81
C ASP A 6 58.59 41.25 28.86
N SER A 7 58.28 40.78 27.66
CA SER A 7 57.55 41.55 26.63
C SER A 7 56.15 41.95 27.10
N VAL A 8 55.54 41.14 27.98
CA VAL A 8 54.24 41.41 28.59
C VAL A 8 54.32 42.58 29.57
N ALA A 9 55.34 42.62 30.43
CA ALA A 9 55.53 43.73 31.38
C ALA A 9 55.73 45.06 30.63
N TYR A 10 56.56 45.05 29.58
CA TYR A 10 56.78 46.22 28.72
C TYR A 10 55.50 46.69 28.02
N ALA A 11 54.66 45.76 27.54
CA ALA A 11 53.38 46.10 26.92
C ALA A 11 52.41 46.78 27.92
N PHE A 12 52.36 46.30 29.16
CA PHE A 12 51.53 46.89 30.21
C PHE A 12 52.01 48.28 30.64
N GLU A 13 53.33 48.49 30.76
CA GLU A 13 53.89 49.80 31.06
C GLU A 13 53.59 50.82 29.94
N ARG A 14 53.73 50.42 28.68
CA ARG A 14 53.31 51.22 27.52
C ARG A 14 51.83 51.60 27.60
N MET A 15 50.97 50.63 27.88
CA MET A 15 49.51 50.86 27.95
C MET A 15 49.15 51.84 29.10
N ARG A 16 49.82 51.73 30.26
CA ARG A 16 49.63 52.68 31.38
C ARG A 16 50.13 54.08 31.05
N GLN A 17 51.29 54.21 30.41
CA GLN A 17 51.79 55.52 29.99
C GLN A 17 50.86 56.17 28.95
N GLU A 18 50.33 55.39 28.02
CA GLU A 18 49.41 55.92 27.01
C GLU A 18 48.05 56.32 27.62
N ALA A 19 47.57 55.60 28.64
CA ALA A 19 46.38 55.95 29.39
C ALA A 19 46.57 57.25 30.21
N LEU A 20 47.72 57.45 30.84
CA LEU A 20 48.06 58.71 31.52
C LEU A 20 48.14 59.87 30.52
N ARG A 21 48.70 59.63 29.33
CA ARG A 21 48.85 60.64 28.28
C ARG A 21 47.52 61.07 27.65
N ARG A 22 46.54 60.17 27.57
CA ARG A 22 45.20 60.44 27.00
C ARG A 22 44.14 60.81 28.04
N GLY A 23 44.45 60.75 29.33
CA GLY A 23 43.61 61.29 30.41
C GLY A 23 42.21 60.69 30.55
N THR A 24 41.90 59.56 29.91
CA THR A 24 40.56 58.94 29.98
C THR A 24 40.69 57.42 29.86
N VAL A 25 40.33 56.69 30.91
CA VAL A 25 40.25 55.23 30.90
C VAL A 25 38.91 54.78 30.31
N PRO A 26 38.86 53.69 29.51
CA PRO A 26 37.60 53.15 29.01
C PRO A 26 36.70 52.72 30.19
N ARG A 27 35.58 53.44 30.38
CA ARG A 27 34.58 53.10 31.40
C ARG A 27 33.96 51.72 31.12
N LEU A 28 34.40 50.70 31.86
CA LEU A 28 33.63 49.50 32.11
C LEU A 28 32.51 49.86 33.10
N ILE A 29 31.35 50.24 32.57
CA ILE A 29 29.98 50.08 33.12
C ILE A 29 29.06 50.84 32.16
N ARG A 30 28.32 50.11 31.32
CA ARG A 30 27.13 50.65 30.63
C ARG A 30 25.91 50.36 31.51
N PRO A 31 25.00 51.31 31.76
CA PRO A 31 23.76 51.01 32.45
C PRO A 31 22.92 50.01 31.63
N ARG A 32 22.32 49.03 32.32
CA ARG A 32 21.41 48.05 31.75
C ARG A 32 20.27 48.75 31.00
N ARG A 33 20.12 48.45 29.71
CA ARG A 33 18.98 48.85 28.88
C ARG A 33 17.69 48.43 29.58
N SER A 34 16.76 49.36 29.78
CA SER A 34 15.43 49.06 30.32
C SER A 34 14.77 48.00 29.45
N VAL A 35 14.27 46.94 30.09
CA VAL A 35 13.55 45.86 29.41
C VAL A 35 12.29 46.48 28.80
N ARG A 36 12.29 46.64 27.47
CA ARG A 36 11.11 47.04 26.71
C ARG A 36 10.02 46.04 27.04
N ARG A 37 8.99 46.45 27.79
CA ARG A 37 7.78 45.62 28.02
C ARG A 37 7.36 45.10 26.66
N LEU A 38 7.44 43.78 26.48
CA LEU A 38 6.83 43.10 25.35
C LEU A 38 5.35 43.48 25.41
N ARG A 39 4.90 44.32 24.48
CA ARG A 39 3.48 44.55 24.27
C ARG A 39 2.88 43.16 24.05
N ALA A 40 1.95 42.76 24.92
CA ALA A 40 1.16 41.55 24.71
C ALA A 40 0.60 41.63 23.29
N SER A 41 1.08 40.76 22.40
CA SER A 41 0.58 40.73 21.03
C SER A 41 -0.89 40.35 21.12
N THR A 42 -1.78 41.23 20.67
CA THR A 42 -3.22 40.99 20.51
C THR A 42 -3.53 40.03 19.37
N SER A 43 -2.61 39.13 19.03
CA SER A 43 -2.89 38.04 18.10
C SER A 43 -3.65 36.99 18.89
N LYS A 44 -4.92 36.76 18.54
CA LYS A 44 -5.66 35.59 19.03
C LYS A 44 -4.78 34.35 18.80
N GLY A 45 -4.41 33.66 19.88
CA GLY A 45 -3.64 32.42 19.79
C GLY A 45 -4.39 31.39 18.94
N GLN A 46 -3.67 30.51 18.26
CA GLN A 46 -4.31 29.37 17.61
C GLN A 46 -5.03 28.54 18.68
N PRO A 47 -6.29 28.14 18.46
CA PRO A 47 -7.00 27.30 19.42
C PRO A 47 -6.22 26.00 19.57
N THR A 48 -5.88 25.71 20.82
CA THR A 48 -4.98 24.65 21.23
C THR A 48 -5.75 23.77 22.22
N GLY A 49 -5.58 22.45 22.14
CA GLY A 49 -6.25 21.53 23.07
C GLY A 49 -5.82 21.75 24.52
N LEU A 50 -6.51 21.09 25.46
CA LEU A 50 -6.19 21.17 26.89
C LEU A 50 -4.72 20.81 27.20
N ASP A 51 -4.11 19.99 26.34
CA ASP A 51 -2.72 19.52 26.42
C ASP A 51 -1.69 20.48 25.80
N GLY A 52 -2.10 21.65 25.30
CA GLY A 52 -1.18 22.60 24.66
C GLY A 52 -0.77 22.22 23.22
N ARG A 53 -1.38 21.19 22.63
CA ARG A 53 -1.17 20.78 21.23
C ARG A 53 -2.13 21.47 20.26
N ALA A 54 -1.64 21.82 19.07
CA ALA A 54 -2.45 22.43 18.03
C ALA A 54 -3.63 21.51 17.66
N ILE A 55 -4.84 22.08 17.59
CA ILE A 55 -6.03 21.32 17.20
C ILE A 55 -5.89 20.99 15.71
N LEU A 56 -5.91 19.69 15.39
CA LEU A 56 -5.99 19.22 14.00
C LEU A 56 -7.28 19.75 13.38
N ARG A 57 -7.16 20.53 12.31
CA ARG A 57 -8.33 21.05 11.61
C ARG A 57 -9.09 19.89 10.93
N PRO A 58 -10.42 19.82 11.07
CA PRO A 58 -11.24 18.75 10.47
C PRO A 58 -11.21 18.74 8.93
N ASP A 59 -10.82 19.86 8.30
CA ASP A 59 -10.73 20.04 6.84
C ASP A 59 -9.57 19.23 6.21
N ARG A 60 -8.69 18.65 7.02
CA ARG A 60 -7.64 17.71 6.60
C ARG A 60 -7.97 16.26 6.90
N ASN A 61 -9.26 15.91 6.94
CA ASN A 61 -9.65 14.52 6.73
C ASN A 61 -9.38 14.18 5.26
N LEU A 62 -8.11 13.89 4.95
CA LEU A 62 -7.75 13.16 3.75
C LEU A 62 -8.50 11.83 3.87
N GLU A 63 -9.59 11.67 3.13
CA GLU A 63 -10.17 10.35 2.93
C GLU A 63 -9.02 9.42 2.55
N GLY A 64 -8.93 8.29 3.25
CA GLY A 64 -7.82 7.36 3.04
C GLY A 64 -7.71 7.05 1.54
N ILE A 65 -6.50 6.91 1.03
CA ILE A 65 -6.27 6.60 -0.40
C ILE A 65 -7.11 5.38 -0.82
N SER A 66 -7.35 4.43 0.08
CA SER A 66 -8.26 3.31 -0.11
C SER A 66 -9.69 3.72 -0.45
N ALA A 67 -10.26 4.70 0.24
CA ALA A 67 -11.62 5.18 -0.01
C ALA A 67 -11.74 5.82 -1.40
N LEU A 68 -10.76 6.63 -1.80
CA LEU A 68 -10.70 7.22 -3.15
C LEU A 68 -10.55 6.16 -4.23
N VAL A 69 -9.70 5.15 -3.98
CA VAL A 69 -9.52 4.01 -4.90
C VAL A 69 -10.82 3.20 -5.03
N GLU A 70 -11.49 2.90 -3.92
CA GLU A 70 -12.78 2.18 -3.94
C GLU A 70 -13.88 2.98 -4.64
N GLN A 71 -13.91 4.30 -4.44
CA GLN A 71 -14.81 5.19 -5.16
C GLN A 71 -14.55 5.12 -6.67
N GLU A 72 -13.29 5.15 -7.09
CA GLU A 72 -12.92 5.08 -8.51
C GLU A 72 -13.19 3.70 -9.11
N ILE A 73 -12.94 2.62 -8.37
CA ILE A 73 -13.27 1.24 -8.76
C ILE A 73 -14.77 1.12 -9.00
N THR A 74 -15.58 1.71 -8.12
CA THR A 74 -17.04 1.68 -8.21
C THR A 74 -17.52 2.54 -9.37
N ALA A 75 -17.03 3.77 -9.49
CA ALA A 75 -17.40 4.70 -10.56
C ALA A 75 -17.09 4.15 -11.96
N ARG A 76 -16.00 3.39 -12.10
CA ARG A 76 -15.60 2.78 -13.38
C ARG A 76 -16.08 1.34 -13.59
N GLY A 77 -16.81 0.77 -12.62
CA GLY A 77 -17.28 -0.62 -12.68
C GLY A 77 -16.16 -1.66 -12.75
N TRP A 78 -14.97 -1.35 -12.22
CA TRP A 78 -13.82 -2.25 -12.26
C TRP A 78 -13.90 -3.41 -11.27
N ARG A 79 -14.81 -3.31 -10.30
CA ARG A 79 -15.05 -4.33 -9.27
C ARG A 79 -15.14 -5.74 -9.85
N THR A 80 -15.87 -5.93 -10.94
CA THR A 80 -16.04 -7.23 -11.60
C THR A 80 -14.74 -7.75 -12.24
N LYS A 81 -13.96 -6.87 -12.87
CA LYS A 81 -12.67 -7.25 -13.49
C LYS A 81 -11.60 -7.57 -12.44
N LEU A 82 -11.54 -6.76 -11.39
CA LEU A 82 -10.63 -6.97 -10.25
C LEU A 82 -10.96 -8.25 -9.50
N ALA A 83 -12.24 -8.52 -9.28
CA ALA A 83 -12.70 -9.78 -8.71
C ALA A 83 -12.24 -10.99 -9.51
N GLY A 84 -12.40 -10.97 -10.84
CA GLY A 84 -11.92 -12.05 -11.71
C GLY A 84 -10.41 -12.27 -11.60
N GLY A 85 -9.64 -11.18 -11.56
CA GLY A 85 -8.19 -11.24 -11.34
C GLY A 85 -7.81 -11.80 -9.97
N TRP A 86 -8.50 -11.38 -8.92
CA TRP A 86 -8.27 -11.87 -7.56
C TRP A 86 -8.59 -13.36 -7.41
N ILE A 87 -9.71 -13.83 -8.00
CA ILE A 87 -10.09 -15.25 -8.02
C ILE A 87 -9.04 -16.06 -8.77
N HIS A 88 -8.55 -15.55 -9.90
CA HIS A 88 -7.51 -16.22 -10.68
C HIS A 88 -6.20 -16.36 -9.88
N SER A 89 -5.77 -15.32 -9.14
CA SER A 89 -4.54 -15.37 -8.35
C SER A 89 -4.68 -16.17 -7.04
N HIS A 90 -5.86 -16.21 -6.44
CA HIS A 90 -6.13 -16.89 -5.17
C HIS A 90 -6.97 -18.16 -5.34
N TRP A 91 -6.88 -18.81 -6.50
CA TRP A 91 -7.68 -20.00 -6.77
C TRP A 91 -7.42 -21.12 -5.73
N SER A 92 -6.16 -21.34 -5.36
CA SER A 92 -5.78 -22.31 -4.31
C SER A 92 -6.39 -22.00 -2.95
N LEU A 93 -6.56 -20.72 -2.59
CA LEU A 93 -7.22 -20.31 -1.35
C LEU A 93 -8.72 -20.66 -1.34
N LEU A 94 -9.36 -20.64 -2.51
CA LEU A 94 -10.80 -20.88 -2.65
C LEU A 94 -11.14 -22.37 -2.67
N VAL A 95 -10.36 -23.19 -3.38
CA VAL A 95 -10.66 -24.62 -3.58
C VAL A 95 -9.71 -25.57 -2.84
N GLY A 96 -8.61 -25.06 -2.30
CA GLY A 96 -7.53 -25.84 -1.70
C GLY A 96 -6.49 -26.33 -2.71
N ASP A 97 -5.29 -26.61 -2.22
CA ASP A 97 -4.12 -26.92 -3.06
C ASP A 97 -4.31 -28.16 -3.93
N ARG A 98 -4.96 -29.20 -3.41
CA ARG A 98 -5.20 -30.44 -4.14
C ARG A 98 -6.03 -30.23 -5.39
N ILE A 99 -7.10 -29.43 -5.30
CA ILE A 99 -7.99 -29.15 -6.44
C ILE A 99 -7.32 -28.15 -7.37
N ALA A 100 -6.66 -27.13 -6.83
CA ALA A 100 -5.94 -26.14 -7.62
C ALA A 100 -4.77 -26.73 -8.42
N GLY A 101 -4.14 -27.82 -7.96
CA GLY A 101 -3.10 -28.52 -8.71
C GLY A 101 -3.58 -29.16 -10.02
N HIS A 102 -4.86 -29.49 -10.11
CA HIS A 102 -5.46 -30.21 -11.26
C HIS A 102 -6.42 -29.32 -12.07
N THR A 103 -6.62 -28.07 -11.65
CA THR A 103 -7.61 -27.16 -12.23
C THR A 103 -7.01 -25.79 -12.46
N LYS A 104 -7.40 -25.17 -13.56
CA LYS A 104 -6.93 -23.83 -13.91
C LYS A 104 -8.09 -22.96 -14.35
N VAL A 105 -8.12 -21.73 -13.83
CA VAL A 105 -9.06 -20.70 -14.28
C VAL A 105 -8.56 -20.17 -15.63
N GLU A 106 -9.34 -20.33 -16.68
CA GLU A 106 -8.98 -19.85 -18.02
C GLU A 106 -9.40 -18.39 -18.23
N LYS A 107 -10.65 -18.08 -17.89
CA LYS A 107 -11.23 -16.76 -18.10
C LYS A 107 -12.44 -16.53 -17.21
N PHE A 108 -12.79 -15.25 -17.06
CA PHE A 108 -13.99 -14.80 -16.39
C PHE A 108 -14.76 -13.85 -17.32
N ALA A 109 -16.00 -14.20 -17.65
CA ALA A 109 -16.85 -13.43 -18.55
C ALA A 109 -18.33 -13.64 -18.18
N ASP A 110 -19.14 -12.59 -18.30
CA ASP A 110 -20.60 -12.65 -18.09
C ASP A 110 -21.03 -13.25 -16.74
N LYS A 111 -20.27 -12.95 -15.67
CA LYS A 111 -20.44 -13.56 -14.34
C LYS A 111 -20.25 -15.08 -14.32
N LYS A 112 -19.57 -15.64 -15.32
CA LYS A 112 -19.22 -17.05 -15.43
C LYS A 112 -17.72 -17.23 -15.34
N LEU A 113 -17.29 -18.15 -14.48
CA LEU A 113 -15.89 -18.51 -14.34
C LEU A 113 -15.62 -19.79 -15.14
N TYR A 114 -14.72 -19.71 -16.10
CA TYR A 114 -14.34 -20.82 -16.97
C TYR A 114 -13.12 -21.51 -16.39
N ILE A 115 -13.23 -22.81 -16.17
CA ILE A 115 -12.21 -23.64 -15.53
C ILE A 115 -11.90 -24.82 -16.45
N SER A 116 -10.62 -25.05 -16.69
CA SER A 116 -10.11 -26.25 -17.35
C SER A 116 -9.57 -27.22 -16.30
N CYS A 117 -9.93 -28.49 -16.42
CA CYS A 117 -9.37 -29.58 -15.63
C CYS A 117 -8.47 -30.46 -16.51
N ASP A 118 -7.45 -31.07 -15.89
CA ASP A 118 -6.56 -32.03 -16.53
C ASP A 118 -7.18 -33.41 -16.76
N SER A 119 -8.11 -33.82 -15.88
CA SER A 119 -8.75 -35.13 -15.85
C SER A 119 -10.28 -35.02 -15.84
N THR A 120 -10.93 -36.04 -16.40
CA THR A 120 -12.39 -36.14 -16.43
C THR A 120 -12.95 -36.40 -15.03
N ALA A 121 -12.23 -37.18 -14.20
CA ALA A 121 -12.60 -37.46 -12.82
C ALA A 121 -12.56 -36.17 -11.96
N TRP A 122 -11.51 -35.37 -12.11
CA TRP A 122 -11.39 -34.07 -11.42
C TRP A 122 -12.48 -33.09 -11.85
N ALA A 123 -12.81 -33.03 -13.15
CA ALA A 123 -13.93 -32.22 -13.64
C ALA A 123 -15.28 -32.64 -13.02
N SER A 124 -15.52 -33.94 -12.86
CA SER A 124 -16.72 -34.47 -12.22
C SER A 124 -16.79 -34.08 -10.74
N ASN A 125 -15.67 -34.25 -10.00
CA ASN A 125 -15.59 -33.85 -8.60
C ASN A 125 -15.89 -32.34 -8.41
N LEU A 126 -15.32 -31.49 -9.26
CA LEU A 126 -15.52 -30.05 -9.19
C LEU A 126 -16.97 -29.64 -9.47
N ARG A 127 -17.67 -30.36 -10.35
CA ARG A 127 -19.12 -30.15 -10.59
C ARG A 127 -19.94 -30.46 -9.34
N THR A 128 -19.61 -31.53 -8.61
CA THR A 128 -20.28 -31.87 -7.35
C THR A 128 -20.07 -30.78 -6.30
N MET A 129 -18.85 -30.20 -6.25
CA MET A 129 -18.48 -29.13 -5.30
C MET A 129 -18.90 -27.72 -5.75
N GLN A 130 -19.49 -27.57 -6.93
CA GLN A 130 -19.77 -26.27 -7.56
C GLN A 130 -20.51 -25.29 -6.64
N ARG A 131 -21.53 -25.77 -5.91
CA ARG A 131 -22.32 -24.93 -4.99
C ARG A 131 -21.48 -24.38 -3.84
N ASN A 132 -20.62 -25.22 -3.25
CA ASN A 132 -19.75 -24.81 -2.16
C ASN A 132 -18.72 -23.77 -2.63
N ILE A 133 -18.14 -23.99 -3.81
CA ILE A 133 -17.16 -23.05 -4.39
C ILE A 133 -17.81 -21.69 -4.65
N LEU A 134 -19.03 -21.66 -5.21
CA LEU A 134 -19.76 -20.41 -5.41
C LEU A 134 -20.03 -19.68 -4.08
N SER A 135 -20.45 -20.40 -3.04
CA SER A 135 -20.63 -19.82 -1.69
C SER A 135 -19.35 -19.20 -1.16
N THR A 136 -18.23 -19.92 -1.23
CA THR A 136 -16.93 -19.42 -0.77
C THR A 136 -16.47 -18.19 -1.56
N ILE A 137 -16.73 -18.14 -2.87
CA ILE A 137 -16.43 -16.96 -3.69
C ILE A 137 -17.30 -15.78 -3.27
N GLU A 138 -18.60 -15.99 -3.04
CA GLU A 138 -19.52 -14.93 -2.59
C GLU A 138 -19.11 -14.36 -1.23
N GLU A 139 -18.67 -15.20 -0.29
CA GLU A 139 -18.19 -14.77 1.02
C GLU A 139 -16.92 -13.90 0.94
N LYS A 140 -16.01 -14.20 0.02
CA LYS A 140 -14.71 -13.51 -0.08
C LYS A 140 -14.73 -12.28 -0.97
N VAL A 141 -15.44 -12.34 -2.09
CA VAL A 141 -15.43 -11.30 -3.15
C VAL A 141 -16.71 -10.45 -3.11
N GLY A 142 -17.78 -11.01 -2.57
CA GLY A 142 -19.09 -10.40 -2.45
C GLY A 142 -20.13 -11.00 -3.40
N PRO A 143 -21.40 -10.65 -3.18
CA PRO A 143 -22.53 -11.29 -3.86
C PRO A 143 -22.60 -10.92 -5.35
N ASN A 144 -23.19 -11.80 -6.16
CA ASN A 144 -23.55 -11.56 -7.56
C ASN A 144 -22.39 -11.26 -8.54
N ILE A 145 -21.14 -11.56 -8.15
CA ILE A 145 -19.96 -11.42 -9.01
C ILE A 145 -19.78 -12.64 -9.91
N VAL A 146 -19.81 -13.84 -9.32
CA VAL A 146 -19.78 -15.11 -10.04
C VAL A 146 -21.11 -15.82 -9.79
N THR A 147 -21.81 -16.15 -10.86
CA THR A 147 -23.13 -16.81 -10.83
C THR A 147 -23.07 -18.25 -11.30
N GLU A 148 -22.11 -18.58 -12.16
CA GLU A 148 -22.00 -19.90 -12.78
C GLU A 148 -20.55 -20.32 -12.94
N LEU A 149 -20.27 -21.61 -12.72
CA LEU A 149 -18.98 -22.24 -13.02
C LEU A 149 -19.11 -23.05 -14.31
N ARG A 150 -18.24 -22.78 -15.28
CA ARG A 150 -18.16 -23.51 -16.55
C ARG A 150 -16.92 -24.39 -16.53
N ILE A 151 -17.14 -25.69 -16.30
CA ILE A 151 -16.08 -26.66 -16.05
C ILE A 151 -15.88 -27.52 -17.30
N SER A 152 -14.73 -27.32 -17.94
CA SER A 152 -14.28 -28.08 -19.11
C SER A 152 -13.29 -29.16 -18.66
N GLY A 153 -13.56 -30.40 -19.04
CA GLY A 153 -12.58 -31.48 -18.88
C GLY A 153 -11.51 -31.44 -19.99
N PRO A 154 -10.55 -32.38 -19.96
CA PRO A 154 -9.60 -32.55 -21.05
C PRO A 154 -10.36 -32.78 -22.37
N LYS A 155 -9.88 -32.19 -23.46
CA LYS A 155 -10.48 -32.40 -24.79
C LYS A 155 -10.34 -33.89 -25.15
N PRO A 156 -11.44 -34.61 -25.44
CA PRO A 156 -11.34 -36.01 -25.81
C PRO A 156 -10.55 -36.12 -27.12
N PRO A 157 -9.68 -37.13 -27.26
CA PRO A 157 -9.01 -37.37 -28.53
C PRO A 157 -10.04 -37.66 -29.63
N SER A 158 -9.80 -37.17 -30.84
CA SER A 158 -10.63 -37.48 -31.99
C SER A 158 -9.95 -38.57 -32.83
N TRP A 159 -10.57 -39.75 -32.91
CA TRP A 159 -10.11 -40.83 -33.81
C TRP A 159 -10.66 -40.71 -35.24
N ARG A 160 -11.22 -39.55 -35.58
CA ARG A 160 -11.73 -39.25 -36.91
C ARG A 160 -10.57 -38.82 -37.79
N TYR A 161 -10.15 -39.71 -38.68
CA TYR A 161 -9.08 -39.44 -39.65
C TYR A 161 -9.59 -39.66 -41.08
N GLY A 162 -9.40 -38.65 -41.93
CA GLY A 162 -9.69 -38.72 -43.37
C GLY A 162 -11.17 -38.65 -43.77
N PRO A 163 -11.44 -38.47 -45.08
CA PRO A 163 -12.81 -38.33 -45.61
C PRO A 163 -13.61 -39.64 -45.63
N LEU A 164 -12.97 -40.80 -45.59
CA LEU A 164 -13.62 -42.13 -45.62
C LEU A 164 -13.74 -42.78 -44.23
N HIS A 165 -13.96 -41.99 -43.18
CA HIS A 165 -14.01 -42.49 -41.80
C HIS A 165 -15.32 -43.25 -41.50
N VAL A 166 -15.20 -44.50 -41.06
CA VAL A 166 -16.34 -45.33 -40.57
C VAL A 166 -16.57 -45.09 -39.08
N LYS A 167 -17.83 -44.85 -38.68
CA LYS A 167 -18.20 -44.65 -37.26
C LYS A 167 -18.05 -45.95 -36.46
N GLY A 168 -16.91 -46.11 -35.78
CA GLY A 168 -16.68 -47.19 -34.81
C GLY A 168 -17.48 -47.03 -33.51
N ARG A 169 -17.27 -47.93 -32.53
CA ARG A 169 -18.02 -47.99 -31.25
C ARG A 169 -17.81 -46.79 -30.29
N GLY A 170 -17.04 -45.78 -30.71
CA GLY A 170 -16.74 -44.60 -29.90
C GLY A 170 -15.65 -44.83 -28.85
N PRO A 171 -15.29 -43.78 -28.09
CA PRO A 171 -14.32 -43.86 -27.01
C PRO A 171 -14.87 -44.76 -25.91
N ARG A 172 -14.12 -45.78 -25.50
CA ARG A 172 -14.39 -46.52 -24.25
C ARG A 172 -13.78 -45.74 -23.09
N ASP A 173 -14.24 -45.96 -21.87
CA ASP A 173 -14.00 -45.21 -20.61
C ASP A 173 -12.51 -45.09 -20.16
N THR A 174 -11.57 -45.06 -21.09
CA THR A 174 -10.12 -45.20 -20.91
C THR A 174 -9.41 -43.86 -20.72
N TYR A 175 -10.13 -42.77 -20.50
CA TYR A 175 -9.55 -41.44 -20.29
C TYR A 175 -10.04 -40.91 -18.95
N GLY A 176 -9.53 -41.53 -17.88
CA GLY A 176 -9.55 -40.99 -16.52
C GLY A 176 -8.72 -39.72 -16.43
#